data_AF-A0A832WCS8-F1
#
_entry.id   AF-A0A832WCS8-F1
#
_cell.length_a   1.000
_cell.length_b   1.000
_cell.length_c   1.000
_cell.angle_alpha   90.00
_cell.angle_beta   90.00
_cell.angle_gamma   90.00
#
_symmetry.space_group_name_H-M   'P 1'
#
loop_
_entity.id
_entity.type
_entity.pdbx_description
1 polymer ?
#
loop_
_entity_poly.entity_id
_entity_poly.type
_entity_poly.pdbx_seq_one_letter_code
_entity_poly.pdbx_strand_id
1 'polypeptide(L)'
;MDIELTAEELSKILQNKDNTLILDIRPKESYMFGHISGAANAICNSMQQKQIIMSKIPPSMKIILIDDDGSESKQNATMMARFGFDAHYLKDGMSSWQGELVKSGHDPSISGDKLWNSIKGNDDVFLLDVREPQEFADFRIPGAVNIPLSQLFANDSLSQIPKDKKIITICSHGNRSMVATFALAKNGLESTSLIGGMSLWNQVLNCSILKEGDITIMQVEKIGKGCLSHIIGSNGEAIVIDPTYPPKKYVEFANEHGFKITKVIDTHQHADHVSAAKELTQISGAKLLLSGLEEYRLESERISDGDTITFGTKTLQAIHTPGHTPGGFTFVLDEKYVFSGDILFLEGIGRPDLRDNAEQFAANLYDTLHNKILKFGDEVKIFPTHHGEGVKPTKDGIFYTTVQNAKKLPLLDLNQSDFVSKVVSITTPRPMNYSIIIKINKGTIPISPEQIPDLEMGPNRCSVRM
;
A
#
# COMPACT_ATOMS: atom_id res chain seq x y z
N MET A 1 -13.03 -12.55 -41.56
CA MET A 1 -14.09 -11.86 -40.82
C MET A 1 -13.94 -10.39 -41.12
N ASP A 2 -15.02 -9.75 -41.54
CA ASP A 2 -15.03 -8.29 -41.65
C ASP A 2 -15.09 -7.74 -40.22
N ILE A 3 -14.03 -7.05 -39.82
CA ILE A 3 -13.83 -6.51 -38.45
C ILE A 3 -13.79 -4.97 -38.48
N GLU A 4 -14.00 -4.37 -39.65
CA GLU A 4 -14.03 -2.93 -39.86
C GLU A 4 -15.47 -2.42 -39.68
N LEU A 5 -15.66 -1.32 -38.95
CA LEU A 5 -16.95 -0.67 -38.78
C LEU A 5 -16.87 0.77 -39.26
N THR A 6 -17.87 1.19 -40.03
CA THR A 6 -18.10 2.61 -40.35
C THR A 6 -18.75 3.34 -39.17
N ALA A 7 -18.67 4.67 -39.15
CA ALA A 7 -19.35 5.49 -38.12
C ALA A 7 -20.88 5.30 -38.12
N GLU A 8 -21.48 5.04 -39.28
CA GLU A 8 -22.92 4.75 -39.40
C GLU A 8 -23.29 3.40 -38.77
N GLU A 9 -22.48 2.37 -38.99
CA GLU A 9 -22.69 1.04 -38.40
C GLU A 9 -22.53 1.08 -36.89
N LEU A 10 -21.47 1.75 -36.40
CA LEU A 10 -21.28 1.96 -34.97
C LEU A 10 -22.48 2.69 -34.36
N SER A 11 -22.96 3.77 -34.98
CA SER A 11 -24.14 4.51 -34.50
C SER A 11 -25.38 3.62 -34.36
N LYS A 12 -25.61 2.69 -35.30
CA LYS A 12 -26.72 1.71 -35.21
C LYS A 12 -26.52 0.73 -34.06
N ILE A 13 -25.30 0.26 -33.83
CA ILE A 13 -24.97 -0.64 -32.70
C ILE A 13 -25.27 0.06 -31.36
N LEU A 14 -24.89 1.34 -31.22
CA LEU A 14 -25.13 2.12 -30.01
C LEU A 14 -26.63 2.28 -29.70
N GLN A 15 -27.47 2.44 -30.72
CA GLN A 15 -28.92 2.57 -30.57
C GLN A 15 -29.58 1.28 -30.10
N ASN A 16 -29.08 0.11 -30.53
CA ASN A 16 -29.67 -1.19 -30.22
C ASN A 16 -29.36 -1.68 -28.80
N LYS A 17 -28.48 -0.97 -28.05
CA LYS A 17 -27.99 -1.41 -26.73
C LYS A 17 -27.49 -2.85 -26.74
N ASP A 18 -26.83 -3.24 -27.84
CA ASP A 18 -26.22 -4.54 -27.98
C ASP A 18 -25.24 -4.80 -26.82
N ASN A 19 -24.95 -6.07 -26.55
CA ASN A 19 -23.97 -6.49 -25.56
C ASN A 19 -22.53 -6.15 -26.00
N THR A 20 -22.22 -4.86 -26.01
CA THR A 20 -21.06 -4.25 -26.66
C THR A 20 -20.21 -3.51 -25.65
N LEU A 21 -18.89 -3.66 -25.77
CA LEU A 21 -17.89 -2.87 -25.06
C LEU A 21 -17.20 -1.94 -26.05
N ILE A 22 -17.13 -0.66 -25.72
CA ILE A 22 -16.45 0.34 -26.53
C ILE A 22 -15.16 0.73 -25.77
N LEU A 23 -14.03 0.36 -26.35
CA LEU A 23 -12.71 0.51 -25.75
C LEU A 23 -11.97 1.64 -26.48
N ASP A 24 -11.89 2.79 -25.83
CA ASP A 24 -11.13 3.93 -26.34
C ASP A 24 -9.66 3.79 -25.90
N ILE A 25 -8.80 3.46 -26.85
CA ILE A 25 -7.38 3.21 -26.61
C ILE A 25 -6.52 4.47 -26.80
N ARG A 26 -7.14 5.63 -27.05
CA ARG A 26 -6.44 6.91 -27.17
C ARG A 26 -5.83 7.35 -25.83
N PRO A 27 -4.84 8.25 -25.86
CA PRO A 27 -4.33 8.90 -24.65
C PRO A 27 -5.45 9.53 -23.81
N LYS A 28 -5.23 9.55 -22.49
CA LYS A 28 -6.18 10.07 -21.51
C LYS A 28 -6.70 11.46 -21.89
N GLU A 29 -5.82 12.33 -22.36
CA GLU A 29 -6.13 13.73 -22.70
C GLU A 29 -7.17 13.79 -23.85
N SER A 30 -6.99 12.96 -24.88
CA SER A 30 -7.91 12.86 -26.02
C SER A 30 -9.27 12.29 -25.59
N TYR A 31 -9.26 11.24 -24.75
CA TYR A 31 -10.48 10.65 -24.19
C TYR A 31 -11.28 11.66 -23.35
N MET A 32 -10.59 12.41 -22.49
CA MET A 32 -11.22 13.41 -21.63
C MET A 32 -11.77 14.60 -22.41
N PHE A 33 -11.10 14.99 -23.50
CA PHE A 33 -11.56 16.08 -24.36
C PHE A 33 -12.89 15.76 -25.05
N GLY A 34 -13.09 14.49 -25.43
CA GLY A 34 -14.35 13.99 -25.95
C GLY A 34 -14.25 12.54 -26.44
N HIS A 35 -15.18 11.69 -26.01
CA HIS A 35 -15.26 10.28 -26.40
C HIS A 35 -16.72 9.86 -26.71
N ILE A 36 -16.89 8.70 -27.32
CA ILE A 36 -18.22 8.14 -27.65
C ILE A 36 -18.92 7.71 -26.36
N SER A 37 -20.21 8.03 -26.21
CA SER A 37 -21.00 7.64 -25.03
C SER A 37 -20.93 6.14 -24.76
N GLY A 38 -20.68 5.76 -23.50
CA GLY A 38 -20.51 4.37 -23.08
C GLY A 38 -19.14 3.77 -23.36
N ALA A 39 -18.21 4.54 -23.93
CA ALA A 39 -16.81 4.14 -24.04
C ALA A 39 -16.07 4.23 -22.71
N ALA A 40 -15.06 3.38 -22.56
CA ALA A 40 -14.12 3.44 -21.45
C ALA A 40 -12.69 3.53 -21.98
N ASN A 41 -11.87 4.33 -21.30
CA ASN A 41 -10.45 4.45 -21.65
C ASN A 41 -9.70 3.15 -21.29
N ALA A 42 -9.01 2.56 -22.26
CA ALA A 42 -8.48 1.20 -22.22
C ALA A 42 -7.01 1.10 -22.66
N ILE A 43 -6.16 2.02 -22.18
CA ILE A 43 -4.75 2.06 -22.56
C ILE A 43 -3.98 0.86 -21.99
N CYS A 44 -3.35 0.07 -22.88
CA CYS A 44 -2.57 -1.11 -22.53
C CYS A 44 -1.22 -1.10 -23.26
N ASN A 45 -0.13 -0.93 -22.52
CA ASN A 45 1.19 -0.70 -23.12
C ASN A 45 1.98 -1.98 -23.44
N SER A 46 1.59 -3.14 -22.88
CA SER A 46 2.31 -4.41 -23.07
C SER A 46 1.40 -5.55 -23.53
N MET A 47 1.97 -6.48 -24.31
CA MET A 47 1.25 -7.68 -24.77
C MET A 47 0.81 -8.57 -23.60
N GLN A 48 1.60 -8.68 -22.55
CA GLN A 48 1.25 -9.44 -21.36
C GLN A 48 0.01 -8.85 -20.67
N GLN A 49 -0.04 -7.52 -20.52
CA GLN A 49 -1.20 -6.84 -19.95
C GLN A 49 -2.45 -7.07 -20.81
N LYS A 50 -2.33 -6.92 -22.13
CA LYS A 50 -3.43 -7.18 -23.08
C LYS A 50 -4.01 -8.59 -22.90
N GLN A 51 -3.17 -9.63 -22.81
CA GLN A 51 -3.63 -11.02 -22.60
C GLN A 51 -4.37 -11.20 -21.27
N ILE A 52 -3.86 -10.63 -20.18
CA ILE A 52 -4.50 -10.71 -18.85
C ILE A 52 -5.89 -10.07 -18.87
N ILE A 53 -6.02 -8.89 -19.49
CA ILE A 53 -7.30 -8.17 -19.61
C ILE A 53 -8.28 -8.96 -20.48
N MET A 54 -7.83 -9.45 -21.64
CA MET A 54 -8.66 -10.23 -22.56
C MET A 54 -9.27 -11.46 -21.87
N SER A 55 -8.47 -12.20 -21.08
CA SER A 55 -8.95 -13.37 -20.32
C SER A 55 -10.08 -13.08 -19.32
N LYS A 56 -10.32 -11.80 -19.00
CA LYS A 56 -11.32 -11.34 -18.02
C LYS A 56 -12.57 -10.75 -18.67
N ILE A 57 -12.54 -10.54 -19.99
CA ILE A 57 -13.69 -10.08 -20.75
C ILE A 57 -14.53 -11.30 -21.14
N PRO A 58 -15.86 -11.31 -20.92
CA PRO A 58 -16.72 -12.41 -21.35
C PRO A 58 -16.63 -12.62 -22.87
N PRO A 59 -16.42 -13.87 -23.36
CA PRO A 59 -16.27 -14.14 -24.80
C PRO A 59 -17.47 -13.77 -25.67
N SER A 60 -18.66 -13.65 -25.08
CA SER A 60 -19.91 -13.28 -25.75
C SER A 60 -20.08 -11.76 -25.96
N MET A 61 -19.11 -10.96 -25.54
CA MET A 61 -19.13 -9.51 -25.72
C MET A 61 -18.64 -9.15 -27.12
N LYS A 62 -19.40 -8.28 -27.81
CA LYS A 62 -18.90 -7.57 -28.97
C LYS A 62 -17.96 -6.47 -28.49
N ILE A 63 -16.78 -6.34 -29.09
CA ILE A 63 -15.75 -5.38 -28.65
C ILE A 63 -15.46 -4.44 -29.80
N ILE A 64 -15.51 -3.13 -29.54
CA ILE A 64 -15.24 -2.10 -30.53
C ILE A 64 -14.08 -1.26 -30.03
N LEU A 65 -12.96 -1.28 -30.76
CA LEU A 65 -11.75 -0.54 -30.45
C LEU A 65 -11.72 0.78 -31.21
N ILE A 66 -11.32 1.84 -30.52
CA ILE A 66 -11.27 3.20 -31.06
C ILE A 66 -9.95 3.87 -30.70
N ASP A 67 -9.24 4.35 -31.72
CA ASP A 67 -8.09 5.24 -31.65
C ASP A 67 -8.35 6.51 -32.49
N ASP A 68 -7.34 7.33 -32.74
CA ASP A 68 -7.51 8.59 -33.48
C ASP A 68 -7.75 8.38 -35.00
N ASP A 69 -7.11 7.39 -35.62
CA ASP A 69 -7.07 7.20 -37.09
C ASP A 69 -7.38 5.78 -37.59
N GLY A 70 -7.72 4.85 -36.71
CA GLY A 70 -8.05 3.46 -37.05
C GLY A 70 -6.86 2.50 -37.09
N SER A 71 -5.62 2.98 -36.96
CA SER A 71 -4.43 2.16 -37.23
C SER A 71 -4.08 1.18 -36.09
N GLU A 72 -4.02 1.65 -34.85
CA GLU A 72 -3.76 0.84 -33.65
C GLU A 72 -4.98 -0.02 -33.31
N SER A 73 -6.18 0.56 -33.40
CA SER A 73 -7.44 -0.14 -33.14
C SER A 73 -7.61 -1.34 -34.07
N LYS A 74 -7.25 -1.22 -35.36
CA LYS A 74 -7.21 -2.33 -36.31
C LYS A 74 -6.24 -3.45 -35.92
N GLN A 75 -5.04 -3.10 -35.46
CA GLN A 75 -4.05 -4.09 -35.03
C GLN A 75 -4.55 -4.86 -33.81
N ASN A 76 -5.08 -4.14 -32.81
CA ASN A 76 -5.62 -4.73 -31.59
C ASN A 76 -6.87 -5.57 -31.88
N ALA A 77 -7.78 -5.12 -32.75
CA ALA A 77 -8.98 -5.88 -33.13
C ALA A 77 -8.62 -7.17 -33.87
N THR A 78 -7.67 -7.10 -34.81
CA THR A 78 -7.15 -8.27 -35.53
C THR A 78 -6.54 -9.29 -34.58
N MET A 79 -5.77 -8.81 -33.60
CA MET A 79 -5.20 -9.66 -32.56
C MET A 79 -6.31 -10.34 -31.75
N MET A 80 -7.28 -9.57 -31.22
CA MET A 80 -8.37 -10.09 -30.40
C MET A 80 -9.24 -11.11 -31.17
N ALA A 81 -9.52 -10.85 -32.44
CA ALA A 81 -10.23 -11.79 -33.31
C ALA A 81 -9.49 -13.13 -33.49
N ARG A 82 -8.15 -13.12 -33.55
CA ARG A 82 -7.33 -14.35 -33.58
C ARG A 82 -7.42 -15.15 -32.28
N PHE A 83 -7.71 -14.50 -31.16
CA PHE A 83 -7.99 -15.13 -29.87
C PHE A 83 -9.47 -15.53 -29.71
N GLY A 84 -10.30 -15.37 -30.74
CA GLY A 84 -11.70 -15.83 -30.75
C GLY A 84 -12.72 -14.81 -30.24
N PHE A 85 -12.34 -13.54 -30.04
CA PHE A 85 -13.29 -12.48 -29.66
C PHE A 85 -14.03 -11.90 -30.87
N ASP A 86 -15.28 -11.48 -30.67
CA ASP A 86 -16.05 -10.67 -31.63
C ASP A 86 -15.55 -9.20 -31.59
N ALA A 87 -14.33 -8.99 -32.09
CA ALA A 87 -13.61 -7.73 -31.99
C ALA A 87 -13.59 -6.97 -33.32
N HIS A 88 -13.94 -5.69 -33.25
CA HIS A 88 -14.07 -4.76 -34.36
C HIS A 88 -13.32 -3.46 -34.08
N TYR A 89 -13.09 -2.64 -35.10
CA TYR A 89 -12.52 -1.30 -34.95
C TYR A 89 -13.29 -0.26 -35.77
N LEU A 90 -13.26 1.00 -35.32
CA LEU A 90 -13.82 2.12 -36.08
C LEU A 90 -12.87 2.52 -37.20
N LYS A 91 -13.35 2.42 -38.45
CA LYS A 91 -12.62 2.84 -39.65
C LYS A 91 -12.27 4.32 -39.56
N ASP A 92 -11.00 4.65 -39.85
CA ASP A 92 -10.44 6.00 -39.77
C ASP A 92 -10.54 6.63 -38.36
N GLY A 93 -10.77 5.80 -37.32
CA GLY A 93 -10.76 6.18 -35.92
C GLY A 93 -11.78 7.27 -35.55
N MET A 94 -11.50 8.01 -34.47
CA MET A 94 -12.32 9.13 -34.03
C MET A 94 -12.42 10.26 -35.07
N SER A 95 -11.48 10.32 -36.02
CA SER A 95 -11.52 11.31 -37.11
C SER A 95 -12.73 11.12 -38.04
N SER A 96 -13.31 9.91 -38.11
CA SER A 96 -14.53 9.64 -38.89
C SER A 96 -15.82 9.83 -38.10
N TRP A 97 -15.76 9.96 -36.78
CA TRP A 97 -16.94 10.02 -35.94
C TRP A 97 -17.68 11.36 -36.10
N GLN A 98 -18.95 11.28 -36.53
CA GLN A 98 -19.83 12.45 -36.71
C GLN A 98 -20.92 12.55 -35.63
N GLY A 99 -20.96 11.60 -34.69
CA GLY A 99 -21.95 11.56 -33.61
C GLY A 99 -21.58 12.47 -32.44
N GLU A 100 -22.45 12.50 -31.43
CA GLU A 100 -22.20 13.27 -30.21
C GLU A 100 -21.00 12.73 -29.43
N LEU A 101 -20.26 13.65 -28.80
CA LEU A 101 -19.16 13.35 -27.89
C LEU A 101 -19.56 13.70 -26.47
N VAL A 102 -19.18 12.83 -25.55
CA VAL A 102 -19.30 13.05 -24.11
C VAL A 102 -17.94 13.49 -23.57
N LYS A 103 -17.96 14.46 -22.66
CA LYS A 103 -16.76 14.86 -21.90
C LYS A 103 -16.76 14.13 -20.58
N SER A 104 -15.64 13.47 -20.26
CA SER A 104 -15.49 12.76 -18.98
C SER A 104 -15.46 13.76 -17.83
N GLY A 105 -16.25 13.52 -16.79
CA GLY A 105 -16.25 14.35 -15.58
C GLY A 105 -15.02 14.12 -14.69
N HIS A 106 -14.29 13.02 -14.91
CA HIS A 106 -13.14 12.64 -14.11
C HIS A 106 -12.05 11.93 -14.91
N ASP A 107 -10.87 11.84 -14.29
CA ASP A 107 -9.75 11.03 -14.79
C ASP A 107 -10.14 9.54 -14.86
N PRO A 108 -9.77 8.80 -15.93
CA PRO A 108 -10.06 7.37 -16.05
C PRO A 108 -9.23 6.50 -15.08
N SER A 109 -8.15 7.05 -14.52
CA SER A 109 -7.31 6.38 -13.53
C SER A 109 -6.85 7.33 -12.42
N ILE A 110 -6.58 6.77 -11.23
CA ILE A 110 -6.11 7.51 -10.05
C ILE A 110 -4.95 6.78 -9.40
N SER A 111 -3.94 7.52 -8.94
CA SER A 111 -2.83 6.97 -8.15
C SER A 111 -3.25 6.76 -6.69
N GLY A 112 -2.52 5.90 -5.98
CA GLY A 112 -2.74 5.68 -4.56
C GLY A 112 -2.65 6.97 -3.73
N ASP A 113 -1.63 7.82 -3.95
CA ASP A 113 -1.49 9.10 -3.23
C ASP A 113 -2.71 10.02 -3.44
N LYS A 114 -3.20 10.13 -4.69
CA LYS A 114 -4.36 10.96 -5.00
C LYS A 114 -5.64 10.41 -4.37
N LEU A 115 -5.81 9.09 -4.38
CA LEU A 115 -6.95 8.44 -3.74
C LEU A 115 -6.93 8.65 -2.22
N TRP A 116 -5.77 8.48 -1.58
CA TRP A 116 -5.61 8.75 -0.15
C TRP A 116 -5.99 10.18 0.21
N ASN A 117 -5.51 11.17 -0.56
CA ASN A 117 -5.87 12.56 -0.35
C ASN A 117 -7.37 12.81 -0.51
N SER A 118 -8.03 12.14 -1.46
CA SER A 118 -9.48 12.22 -1.66
C SER A 118 -10.24 11.66 -0.45
N ILE A 119 -9.82 10.49 0.06
CA ILE A 119 -10.41 9.86 1.26
C ILE A 119 -10.22 10.76 2.49
N LYS A 120 -9.01 11.29 2.71
CA LYS A 120 -8.70 12.17 3.84
C LYS A 120 -9.44 13.51 3.76
N GLY A 121 -9.66 14.01 2.54
CA GLY A 121 -10.45 15.22 2.26
C GLY A 121 -11.96 15.04 2.45
N ASN A 122 -12.43 13.81 2.67
CA ASN A 122 -13.86 13.43 2.64
C ASN A 122 -14.53 13.76 1.29
N ASP A 123 -13.80 13.59 0.19
CA ASP A 123 -14.39 13.64 -1.15
C ASP A 123 -15.46 12.55 -1.29
N ASP A 124 -16.50 12.81 -2.09
CA ASP A 124 -17.62 11.87 -2.27
C ASP A 124 -17.27 10.73 -3.25
N VAL A 125 -16.40 9.83 -2.77
CA VAL A 125 -15.95 8.65 -3.51
C VAL A 125 -16.69 7.40 -3.09
N PHE A 126 -16.99 6.53 -4.07
CA PHE A 126 -17.49 5.18 -3.85
C PHE A 126 -16.41 4.17 -4.22
N LEU A 127 -15.85 3.50 -3.22
CA LEU A 127 -14.78 2.51 -3.41
C LEU A 127 -15.39 1.15 -3.76
N LEU A 128 -15.23 0.72 -5.01
CA LEU A 128 -15.77 -0.53 -5.53
C LEU A 128 -14.66 -1.56 -5.72
N ASP A 129 -14.61 -2.55 -4.84
CA ASP A 129 -13.67 -3.67 -4.95
C ASP A 129 -14.27 -4.81 -5.78
N VAL A 130 -13.63 -5.13 -6.90
CA VAL A 130 -14.11 -6.15 -7.86
C VAL A 130 -13.39 -7.49 -7.77
N ARG A 131 -12.62 -7.69 -6.69
CA ARG A 131 -12.00 -8.99 -6.38
C ARG A 131 -13.02 -10.01 -5.90
N GLU A 132 -12.58 -11.26 -5.80
CA GLU A 132 -13.40 -12.31 -5.19
C GLU A 132 -13.63 -12.03 -3.70
N PRO A 133 -14.77 -12.45 -3.12
CA PRO A 133 -15.11 -12.16 -1.74
C PRO A 133 -14.05 -12.60 -0.72
N GLN A 134 -13.34 -13.70 -0.99
CA GLN A 134 -12.27 -14.19 -0.12
C GLN A 134 -11.06 -13.25 -0.11
N GLU A 135 -10.69 -12.68 -1.26
CA GLU A 135 -9.59 -11.70 -1.35
C GLU A 135 -9.95 -10.39 -0.60
N PHE A 136 -11.21 -9.97 -0.71
CA PHE A 136 -11.73 -8.78 -0.03
C PHE A 136 -11.88 -8.98 1.49
N ALA A 137 -12.22 -10.19 1.92
CA ALA A 137 -12.31 -10.55 3.33
C ALA A 137 -10.94 -10.62 4.01
N ASP A 138 -9.89 -11.06 3.30
CA ASP A 138 -8.53 -11.12 3.85
C ASP A 138 -7.93 -9.72 4.09
N PHE A 139 -8.11 -8.78 3.17
CA PHE A 139 -7.75 -7.37 3.35
C PHE A 139 -8.42 -6.46 2.32
N ARG A 140 -8.70 -5.20 2.69
CA ARG A 140 -9.39 -4.22 1.82
C ARG A 140 -9.09 -2.78 2.24
N ILE A 141 -9.39 -1.84 1.35
CA ILE A 141 -9.44 -0.42 1.73
C ILE A 141 -10.66 -0.21 2.65
N PRO A 142 -10.53 0.40 3.83
CA PRO A 142 -11.66 0.70 4.70
C PRO A 142 -12.76 1.48 3.97
N GLY A 143 -14.02 1.08 4.16
CA GLY A 143 -15.17 1.69 3.51
C GLY A 143 -15.48 1.19 2.09
N ALA A 144 -14.66 0.31 1.52
CA ALA A 144 -14.95 -0.30 0.22
C ALA A 144 -16.14 -1.27 0.26
N VAL A 145 -16.85 -1.35 -0.87
CA VAL A 145 -17.95 -2.29 -1.13
C VAL A 145 -17.47 -3.33 -2.15
N ASN A 146 -17.70 -4.60 -1.88
CA ASN A 146 -17.29 -5.68 -2.78
C ASN A 146 -18.41 -6.10 -3.73
N ILE A 147 -18.18 -5.96 -5.04
CA ILE A 147 -19.02 -6.54 -6.08
C ILE A 147 -18.07 -7.20 -7.11
N PRO A 148 -17.93 -8.53 -7.10
CA PRO A 148 -17.01 -9.24 -8.00
C PRO A 148 -17.26 -8.91 -9.47
N LEU A 149 -16.19 -8.86 -10.27
CA LEU A 149 -16.24 -8.48 -11.69
C LEU A 149 -17.31 -9.27 -12.49
N SER A 150 -17.49 -10.56 -12.20
CA SER A 150 -18.48 -11.41 -12.87
C SER A 150 -19.92 -10.90 -12.68
N GLN A 151 -20.23 -10.33 -11.52
CA GLN A 151 -21.57 -9.81 -11.22
C GLN A 151 -21.85 -8.48 -11.93
N LEU A 152 -20.82 -7.70 -12.26
CA LEU A 152 -20.99 -6.44 -13.00
C LEU A 152 -21.46 -6.70 -14.44
N PHE A 153 -21.03 -7.80 -15.06
CA PHE A 153 -21.49 -8.19 -16.39
C PHE A 153 -22.87 -8.87 -16.40
N ALA A 154 -23.31 -9.44 -15.28
CA ALA A 154 -24.64 -10.02 -15.12
C ALA A 154 -25.74 -8.96 -14.89
N ASN A 155 -25.37 -7.69 -14.67
CA ASN A 155 -26.25 -6.55 -14.36
C ASN A 155 -27.07 -6.65 -13.05
N ASP A 156 -27.09 -7.79 -12.35
CA ASP A 156 -27.86 -8.01 -11.13
C ASP A 156 -27.48 -7.05 -9.97
N SER A 157 -26.23 -6.60 -9.94
CA SER A 157 -25.66 -5.84 -8.81
C SER A 157 -25.47 -4.34 -9.08
N LEU A 158 -25.80 -3.84 -10.27
CA LEU A 158 -25.59 -2.43 -10.64
C LEU A 158 -26.45 -1.45 -9.82
N SER A 159 -27.58 -1.91 -9.30
CA SER A 159 -28.47 -1.13 -8.42
C SER A 159 -27.82 -0.75 -7.09
N GLN A 160 -26.75 -1.45 -6.68
CA GLN A 160 -26.01 -1.18 -5.46
C GLN A 160 -24.96 -0.07 -5.62
N ILE A 161 -24.67 0.34 -6.86
CA ILE A 161 -23.66 1.34 -7.17
C ILE A 161 -24.32 2.72 -7.25
N PRO A 162 -23.92 3.68 -6.40
CA PRO A 162 -24.46 5.03 -6.43
C PRO A 162 -24.08 5.75 -7.73
N LYS A 163 -25.03 6.51 -8.28
CA LYS A 163 -24.85 7.25 -9.54
C LYS A 163 -24.37 8.68 -9.34
N ASP A 164 -24.47 9.18 -8.12
CA ASP A 164 -24.15 10.52 -7.67
C ASP A 164 -22.73 10.65 -7.11
N LYS A 165 -22.01 9.53 -6.95
CA LYS A 165 -20.66 9.47 -6.38
C LYS A 165 -19.61 9.16 -7.43
N LYS A 166 -18.36 9.56 -7.17
CA LYS A 166 -17.22 9.17 -7.99
C LYS A 166 -16.83 7.72 -7.72
N ILE A 167 -17.07 6.84 -8.68
CA ILE A 167 -16.79 5.39 -8.54
C ILE A 167 -15.30 5.11 -8.78
N ILE A 168 -14.63 4.52 -7.79
CA ILE A 168 -13.24 4.07 -7.89
C ILE A 168 -13.22 2.54 -7.91
N THR A 169 -12.80 1.93 -9.02
CA THR A 169 -12.70 0.47 -9.14
C THR A 169 -11.34 -0.03 -8.63
N ILE A 170 -11.36 -1.10 -7.84
CA ILE A 170 -10.20 -1.64 -7.13
C ILE A 170 -10.09 -3.14 -7.40
N CYS A 171 -8.88 -3.61 -7.70
CA CYS A 171 -8.55 -5.03 -7.67
C CYS A 171 -7.12 -5.23 -7.18
N SER A 172 -6.54 -6.43 -7.35
CA SER A 172 -5.17 -6.73 -6.90
C SER A 172 -4.10 -5.89 -7.65
N HIS A 173 -4.16 -5.82 -8.98
CA HIS A 173 -3.11 -5.21 -9.84
C HIS A 173 -3.62 -4.23 -10.91
N GLY A 174 -4.82 -3.66 -10.75
CA GLY A 174 -5.43 -2.75 -11.73
C GLY A 174 -6.08 -3.41 -12.97
N ASN A 175 -5.76 -4.67 -13.29
CA ASN A 175 -6.26 -5.32 -14.51
C ASN A 175 -7.76 -5.67 -14.47
N ARG A 176 -8.25 -6.26 -13.36
CA ARG A 176 -9.69 -6.54 -13.17
C ARG A 176 -10.50 -5.27 -13.00
N SER A 177 -9.96 -4.29 -12.26
CA SER A 177 -10.63 -3.01 -12.04
C SER A 177 -10.78 -2.21 -13.32
N MET A 178 -9.83 -2.32 -14.26
CA MET A 178 -10.00 -1.75 -15.60
C MET A 178 -11.11 -2.46 -16.40
N VAL A 179 -11.20 -3.79 -16.38
CA VAL A 179 -12.32 -4.47 -17.03
C VAL A 179 -13.66 -4.10 -16.39
N ALA A 180 -13.68 -3.83 -15.08
CA ALA A 180 -14.86 -3.31 -14.40
C ALA A 180 -15.27 -1.92 -14.91
N THR A 181 -14.33 -1.03 -15.27
CA THR A 181 -14.70 0.26 -15.85
C THR A 181 -15.42 0.08 -17.19
N PHE A 182 -15.08 -0.96 -17.97
CA PHE A 182 -15.76 -1.28 -19.22
C PHE A 182 -17.21 -1.73 -18.97
N ALA A 183 -17.41 -2.60 -17.97
CA ALA A 183 -18.74 -3.08 -17.58
C ALA A 183 -19.64 -1.93 -17.07
N LEU A 184 -19.06 -0.99 -16.33
CA LEU A 184 -19.75 0.19 -15.81
C LEU A 184 -20.09 1.19 -16.91
N ALA A 185 -19.12 1.51 -17.79
CA ALA A 185 -19.32 2.45 -18.89
C ALA A 185 -20.42 2.01 -19.85
N LYS A 186 -20.49 0.70 -20.17
CA LYS A 186 -21.60 0.11 -20.94
C LYS A 186 -22.99 0.42 -20.34
N ASN A 187 -23.07 0.55 -19.02
CA ASN A 187 -24.30 0.85 -18.29
C ASN A 187 -24.46 2.35 -17.96
N GLY A 188 -23.66 3.22 -18.60
CA GLY A 188 -23.69 4.67 -18.42
C GLY A 188 -23.11 5.14 -17.08
N LEU A 189 -22.31 4.30 -16.41
CA LEU A 189 -21.63 4.64 -15.16
C LEU A 189 -20.17 4.94 -15.45
N GLU A 190 -19.79 6.22 -15.38
CA GLU A 190 -18.39 6.60 -15.45
C GLU A 190 -17.64 6.17 -14.18
N SER A 191 -16.42 5.69 -14.33
CA SER A 191 -15.60 5.21 -13.20
C SER A 191 -14.11 5.45 -13.43
N THR A 192 -13.35 5.43 -12.35
CA THR A 192 -11.90 5.62 -12.31
C THR A 192 -11.23 4.36 -11.77
N SER A 193 -10.25 3.80 -12.48
CA SER A 193 -9.49 2.63 -12.00
C SER A 193 -8.33 3.04 -11.09
N LEU A 194 -8.15 2.36 -9.95
CA LEU A 194 -6.98 2.53 -9.10
C LEU A 194 -5.74 1.92 -9.78
N ILE A 195 -4.75 2.76 -10.09
CA ILE A 195 -3.51 2.36 -10.76
C ILE A 195 -2.77 1.34 -9.89
N GLY A 196 -2.45 0.17 -10.47
CA GLY A 196 -1.76 -0.92 -9.79
C GLY A 196 -2.56 -1.61 -8.69
N GLY A 197 -3.82 -1.23 -8.46
CA GLY A 197 -4.71 -1.85 -7.49
C GLY A 197 -4.16 -1.84 -6.06
N MET A 198 -4.51 -2.88 -5.30
CA MET A 198 -4.08 -3.08 -3.93
C MET A 198 -2.55 -3.21 -3.78
N SER A 199 -1.85 -3.74 -4.80
CA SER A 199 -0.39 -3.90 -4.79
C SER A 199 0.31 -2.54 -4.63
N LEU A 200 -0.09 -1.52 -5.41
CA LEU A 200 0.47 -0.17 -5.28
C LEU A 200 -0.20 0.67 -4.19
N TRP A 201 -1.47 0.42 -3.86
CA TRP A 201 -2.10 1.02 -2.68
C TRP A 201 -1.31 0.75 -1.40
N ASN A 202 -0.83 -0.49 -1.26
CA ASN A 202 0.00 -0.88 -0.14
C ASN A 202 1.33 -0.15 -0.08
N GLN A 203 1.75 0.59 -1.11
CA GLN A 203 3.00 1.36 -1.15
C GLN A 203 2.80 2.86 -0.91
N VAL A 204 1.57 3.31 -0.65
CA VAL A 204 1.28 4.72 -0.38
C VAL A 204 1.79 5.09 1.02
N LEU A 205 2.54 6.19 1.09
CA LEU A 205 3.10 6.72 2.33
C LEU A 205 2.43 8.04 2.69
N ASN A 206 1.95 8.15 3.92
CA ASN A 206 1.43 9.37 4.52
C ASN A 206 2.39 9.87 5.60
N CYS A 207 2.66 11.17 5.66
CA CYS A 207 3.57 11.75 6.65
C CYS A 207 2.81 12.70 7.59
N SER A 208 2.90 12.42 8.90
CA SER A 208 2.32 13.24 9.98
C SER A 208 3.45 13.79 10.85
N ILE A 209 3.31 15.02 11.36
CA ILE A 209 4.45 15.76 11.94
C ILE A 209 4.15 16.22 13.36
N LEU A 210 5.05 15.88 14.28
CA LEU A 210 5.15 16.46 15.62
C LEU A 210 6.39 17.36 15.70
N LYS A 211 6.20 18.63 16.02
CA LYS A 211 7.29 19.58 16.30
C LYS A 211 7.29 19.96 17.77
N GLU A 212 8.44 19.82 18.43
CA GLU A 212 8.61 20.22 19.82
C GLU A 212 10.03 20.79 20.00
N GLY A 213 10.12 22.10 20.24
CA GLY A 213 11.41 22.79 20.35
C GLY A 213 12.24 22.71 19.06
N ASP A 214 13.48 22.22 19.18
CA ASP A 214 14.42 22.01 18.07
C ASP A 214 14.29 20.63 17.41
N ILE A 215 13.30 19.82 17.82
CA ILE A 215 13.03 18.48 17.28
C ILE A 215 11.82 18.52 16.35
N THR A 216 11.96 17.87 15.20
CA THR A 216 10.85 17.50 14.33
C THR A 216 10.78 15.98 14.19
N ILE A 217 9.70 15.35 14.66
CA ILE A 217 9.42 13.93 14.46
C ILE A 217 8.36 13.83 13.36
N MET A 218 8.75 13.28 12.22
CA MET A 218 7.85 12.96 11.11
C MET A 218 7.57 11.47 11.15
N GLN A 219 6.33 11.09 11.43
CA GLN A 219 5.89 9.71 11.37
C GLN A 219 5.34 9.41 9.98
N VAL A 220 5.96 8.43 9.32
CA VAL A 220 5.61 7.98 7.97
C VAL A 220 4.82 6.69 8.09
N GLU A 221 3.56 6.71 7.67
CA GLU A 221 2.64 5.57 7.67
C GLU A 221 2.52 4.97 6.27
N LYS A 222 2.75 3.66 6.16
CA LYS A 222 2.39 2.85 5.00
C LYS A 222 0.92 2.46 5.09
N ILE A 223 0.03 3.32 4.59
CA ILE A 223 -1.41 3.30 4.90
C ILE A 223 -2.12 1.96 4.60
N GLY A 224 -1.64 1.21 3.60
CA GLY A 224 -2.23 -0.09 3.25
C GLY A 224 -1.80 -1.24 4.16
N LYS A 225 -0.76 -1.04 4.99
CA LYS A 225 -0.23 -2.05 5.92
C LYS A 225 -0.18 -1.60 7.37
N GLY A 226 -0.32 -0.31 7.68
CA GLY A 226 -0.14 0.21 9.03
C GLY A 226 1.28 0.07 9.58
N CYS A 227 2.28 -0.05 8.69
CA CYS A 227 3.69 0.07 9.07
C CYS A 227 4.01 1.55 9.31
N LEU A 228 4.80 1.82 10.34
CA LEU A 228 5.20 3.14 10.78
C LEU A 228 6.71 3.22 10.78
N SER A 229 7.22 4.28 10.17
CA SER A 229 8.62 4.68 10.21
C SER A 229 8.71 6.08 10.80
N HIS A 230 9.92 6.51 11.18
CA HIS A 230 10.10 7.86 11.75
C HIS A 230 11.30 8.54 11.13
N ILE A 231 11.13 9.79 10.71
CA ILE A 231 12.22 10.69 10.38
C ILE A 231 12.33 11.69 11.53
N ILE A 232 13.49 11.73 12.18
CA ILE A 232 13.74 12.57 13.35
C ILE A 232 14.76 13.62 12.93
N GLY A 233 14.29 14.87 12.79
CA GLY A 233 15.08 16.01 12.35
C GLY A 233 15.51 16.90 13.51
N SER A 234 16.76 17.36 13.47
CA SER A 234 17.33 18.37 14.35
C SER A 234 18.47 19.11 13.63
N ASN A 235 18.51 20.44 13.72
CA ASN A 235 19.58 21.29 13.19
C ASN A 235 20.06 20.93 11.77
N GLY A 236 19.11 20.76 10.82
CA GLY A 236 19.41 20.47 9.42
C GLY A 236 19.81 19.02 9.11
N GLU A 237 19.93 18.15 10.12
CA GLU A 237 20.17 16.72 9.94
C GLU A 237 18.96 15.89 10.36
N ALA A 238 18.82 14.69 9.79
CA ALA A 238 17.81 13.73 10.21
C ALA A 238 18.34 12.30 10.29
N ILE A 239 17.74 11.52 11.19
CA ILE A 239 17.82 10.07 11.24
C ILE A 239 16.50 9.48 10.76
N VAL A 240 16.54 8.39 10.00
CA VAL A 240 15.36 7.59 9.65
C VAL A 240 15.40 6.26 10.38
N ILE A 241 14.29 5.89 11.03
CA ILE A 241 14.09 4.62 11.72
C ILE A 241 13.03 3.81 10.96
N ASP A 242 13.37 2.57 10.62
CA ASP A 242 12.54 1.55 9.96
C ASP A 242 11.89 2.01 8.64
N PRO A 243 12.64 2.57 7.67
CA PRO A 243 12.06 3.03 6.41
C PRO A 243 11.46 1.89 5.58
N THR A 244 10.32 2.16 4.97
CA THR A 244 9.63 1.24 4.05
C THR A 244 9.70 1.74 2.60
N TYR A 245 9.34 0.91 1.62
CA TYR A 245 9.27 1.37 0.23
C TYR A 245 8.07 2.30 -0.02
N PRO A 246 8.22 3.32 -0.89
CA PRO A 246 9.43 3.68 -1.66
C PRO A 246 10.40 4.64 -0.92
N PRO A 247 11.74 4.41 -0.95
CA PRO A 247 12.72 5.20 -0.20
C PRO A 247 12.80 6.68 -0.61
N LYS A 248 12.50 7.00 -1.87
CA LYS A 248 12.56 8.40 -2.39
C LYS A 248 11.64 9.35 -1.62
N LYS A 249 10.49 8.86 -1.16
CA LYS A 249 9.53 9.63 -0.35
C LYS A 249 10.15 10.13 0.96
N TYR A 250 11.04 9.36 1.58
CA TYR A 250 11.72 9.79 2.80
C TYR A 250 12.65 10.97 2.55
N VAL A 251 13.36 10.96 1.42
CA VAL A 251 14.20 12.09 0.98
C VAL A 251 13.33 13.32 0.68
N GLU A 252 12.20 13.14 0.00
CA GLU A 252 11.22 14.21 -0.27
C GLU A 252 10.71 14.83 1.05
N PHE A 253 10.19 14.00 1.97
CA PHE A 253 9.68 14.47 3.26
C PHE A 253 10.75 15.19 4.09
N ALA A 254 11.98 14.68 4.13
CA ALA A 254 13.08 15.31 4.86
C ALA A 254 13.48 16.66 4.23
N ASN A 255 13.62 16.71 2.90
CA ASN A 255 14.02 17.92 2.18
C ASN A 255 12.97 19.03 2.27
N GLU A 256 11.68 18.69 2.20
CA GLU A 256 10.56 19.63 2.39
C GLU A 256 10.62 20.35 3.75
N HIS A 257 11.28 19.73 4.74
CA HIS A 257 11.44 20.25 6.09
C HIS A 257 12.87 20.73 6.39
N GLY A 258 13.72 20.83 5.37
CA GLY A 258 15.08 21.36 5.50
C GLY A 258 16.07 20.42 6.19
N PHE A 259 15.80 19.10 6.20
CA PHE A 259 16.68 18.11 6.79
C PHE A 259 17.41 17.27 5.75
N LYS A 260 18.69 17.03 5.98
CA LYS A 260 19.48 16.01 5.27
C LYS A 260 19.50 14.72 6.08
N ILE A 261 19.09 13.61 5.48
CA ILE A 261 19.20 12.29 6.11
C ILE A 261 20.68 11.90 6.23
N THR A 262 21.19 11.73 7.45
CA THR A 262 22.60 11.36 7.70
C THR A 262 22.77 9.93 8.21
N LYS A 263 21.71 9.36 8.81
CA LYS A 263 21.71 7.98 9.32
C LYS A 263 20.36 7.31 9.06
N VAL A 264 20.41 6.01 8.83
CA VAL A 264 19.25 5.16 8.66
C VAL A 264 19.42 3.92 9.53
N ILE A 265 18.38 3.56 10.26
CA ILE A 265 18.38 2.51 11.27
C ILE A 265 17.22 1.57 10.97
N ASP A 266 17.45 0.26 11.09
CA ASP A 266 16.37 -0.69 11.35
C ASP A 266 16.43 -1.12 12.83
N THR A 267 15.28 -1.09 13.52
CA THR A 267 15.14 -1.56 14.91
C THR A 267 15.37 -3.07 15.02
N HIS A 268 14.98 -3.83 13.99
CA HIS A 268 15.08 -5.28 13.95
C HIS A 268 15.01 -5.82 12.53
N GLN A 269 15.21 -7.14 12.36
CA GLN A 269 14.95 -7.83 11.09
C GLN A 269 13.44 -8.01 10.82
N HIS A 270 12.86 -7.01 10.16
CA HIS A 270 11.46 -6.98 9.70
C HIS A 270 11.09 -8.25 8.91
N ALA A 271 9.88 -8.72 9.11
CA ALA A 271 9.37 -9.97 8.52
C ALA A 271 8.10 -9.78 7.68
N ASP A 272 7.54 -8.58 7.67
CA ASP A 272 6.26 -8.24 7.05
C ASP A 272 6.42 -7.26 5.87
N HIS A 273 7.55 -6.55 5.81
CA HIS A 273 7.92 -5.66 4.73
C HIS A 273 9.43 -5.72 4.43
N VAL A 274 9.78 -5.38 3.19
CA VAL A 274 11.16 -5.18 2.78
C VAL A 274 11.60 -3.82 3.30
N SER A 275 12.65 -3.80 4.12
CA SER A 275 13.25 -2.55 4.60
C SER A 275 13.83 -1.79 3.42
N ALA A 276 13.50 -0.51 3.33
CA ALA A 276 14.08 0.39 2.34
C ALA A 276 15.40 1.01 2.83
N ALA A 277 15.97 0.54 3.96
CA ALA A 277 17.11 1.16 4.60
C ALA A 277 18.36 1.16 3.72
N LYS A 278 18.61 0.05 3.00
CA LYS A 278 19.75 -0.09 2.09
C LYS A 278 19.62 0.87 0.89
N GLU A 279 18.47 0.94 0.27
CA GLU A 279 18.23 1.80 -0.90
C GLU A 279 18.18 3.27 -0.48
N LEU A 280 17.65 3.58 0.70
CA LEU A 280 17.62 4.92 1.26
C LEU A 280 19.05 5.44 1.52
N THR A 281 19.93 4.62 2.08
CA THR A 281 21.33 5.00 2.33
C THR A 281 22.09 5.22 1.02
N GLN A 282 21.82 4.41 0.00
CA GLN A 282 22.39 4.60 -1.34
C GLN A 282 21.98 5.93 -1.98
N ILE A 283 20.70 6.32 -1.88
CA ILE A 283 20.22 7.57 -2.51
C ILE A 283 20.53 8.83 -1.68
N SER A 284 20.63 8.72 -0.35
CA SER A 284 20.89 9.88 0.53
C SER A 284 22.38 10.08 0.87
N GLY A 285 23.21 9.04 0.71
CA GLY A 285 24.58 9.01 1.21
C GLY A 285 24.69 8.87 2.73
N ALA A 286 23.59 8.47 3.40
CA ALA A 286 23.56 8.24 4.84
C ALA A 286 24.29 6.96 5.25
N LYS A 287 24.63 6.88 6.54
CA LYS A 287 25.15 5.65 7.14
C LYS A 287 24.01 4.70 7.50
N LEU A 288 24.19 3.41 7.18
CA LEU A 288 23.30 2.35 7.63
C LEU A 288 23.77 1.83 8.99
N LEU A 289 22.89 1.83 9.99
CA LEU A 289 23.16 1.29 11.32
C LEU A 289 22.20 0.13 11.58
N LEU A 290 22.74 -1.03 11.94
CA LEU A 290 21.98 -2.25 12.17
C LEU A 290 22.42 -2.90 13.49
N SER A 291 21.56 -3.73 14.06
CA SER A 291 21.89 -4.51 15.26
C SER A 291 23.20 -5.29 15.10
N GLY A 292 24.08 -5.18 16.08
CA GLY A 292 25.27 -6.03 16.22
C GLY A 292 24.97 -7.42 16.77
N LEU A 293 23.72 -7.67 17.19
CA LEU A 293 23.26 -8.92 17.79
C LEU A 293 22.47 -9.79 16.80
N GLU A 294 22.30 -9.34 15.56
CA GLU A 294 21.72 -10.14 14.48
C GLU A 294 22.67 -10.20 13.27
N GLU A 295 22.53 -11.24 12.46
CA GLU A 295 23.37 -11.43 11.27
C GLU A 295 22.81 -10.67 10.07
N TYR A 296 23.65 -9.84 9.44
CA TYR A 296 23.34 -9.17 8.17
C TYR A 296 24.52 -9.29 7.20
N ARG A 297 24.21 -9.45 5.91
CA ARG A 297 25.13 -9.40 4.77
C ARG A 297 25.06 -8.05 4.04
N LEU A 298 24.90 -6.98 4.82
CA LEU A 298 24.85 -5.60 4.37
C LEU A 298 25.99 -4.82 5.03
N GLU A 299 26.64 -3.97 4.25
CA GLU A 299 27.61 -3.00 4.77
C GLU A 299 26.88 -2.00 5.69
N SER A 300 27.27 -1.97 6.95
CA SER A 300 26.58 -1.20 8.00
C SER A 300 27.46 -1.04 9.23
N GLU A 301 27.23 0.03 9.99
CA GLU A 301 27.72 0.19 11.36
C GLU A 301 26.87 -0.68 12.30
N ARG A 302 27.51 -1.30 13.29
CA ARG A 302 26.85 -2.24 14.22
C ARG A 302 26.55 -1.55 15.54
N ILE A 303 25.28 -1.58 15.94
CA ILE A 303 24.79 -1.01 17.20
C ILE A 303 24.87 -2.07 18.31
N SER A 304 25.35 -1.65 19.47
CA SER A 304 25.38 -2.39 20.74
C SER A 304 24.49 -1.72 21.80
N ASP A 305 24.20 -2.44 22.88
CA ASP A 305 23.43 -1.90 24.00
C ASP A 305 24.17 -0.71 24.65
N GLY A 306 23.44 0.39 24.87
CA GLY A 306 23.97 1.62 25.46
C GLY A 306 24.67 2.56 24.47
N ASP A 307 24.80 2.20 23.19
CA ASP A 307 25.38 3.08 22.19
C ASP A 307 24.60 4.38 22.04
N THR A 308 25.31 5.44 21.65
CA THR A 308 24.73 6.76 21.39
C THR A 308 24.93 7.16 19.95
N ILE A 309 23.87 7.66 19.32
CA ILE A 309 23.82 7.99 17.90
C ILE A 309 23.48 9.47 17.76
N THR A 310 24.47 10.29 17.43
CA THR A 310 24.32 11.75 17.32
C THR A 310 23.76 12.17 15.96
N PHE A 311 23.00 13.25 15.90
CA PHE A 311 22.53 13.90 14.66
C PHE A 311 22.10 15.33 14.97
N GLY A 312 22.50 16.30 14.16
CA GLY A 312 22.22 17.70 14.45
C GLY A 312 22.71 18.11 15.84
N THR A 313 21.80 18.52 16.74
CA THR A 313 22.07 18.82 18.16
C THR A 313 21.59 17.74 19.12
N LYS A 314 21.13 16.59 18.62
CA LYS A 314 20.46 15.53 19.38
C LYS A 314 21.22 14.22 19.37
N THR A 315 20.83 13.34 20.29
CA THR A 315 21.40 12.02 20.47
C THR A 315 20.29 11.01 20.72
N LEU A 316 20.29 9.91 19.96
CA LEU A 316 19.51 8.71 20.30
C LEU A 316 20.35 7.79 21.17
N GLN A 317 19.76 7.24 22.23
CA GLN A 317 20.33 6.13 22.98
C GLN A 317 19.74 4.81 22.48
N ALA A 318 20.60 3.85 22.17
CA ALA A 318 20.20 2.49 21.80
C ALA A 318 20.05 1.61 23.04
N ILE A 319 18.93 0.91 23.14
CA ILE A 319 18.65 -0.06 24.22
C ILE A 319 18.31 -1.39 23.56
N HIS A 320 19.06 -2.44 23.89
CA HIS A 320 18.76 -3.79 23.41
C HIS A 320 17.47 -4.28 24.05
N THR A 321 16.49 -4.63 23.22
CA THR A 321 15.14 -5.00 23.66
C THR A 321 14.72 -6.31 22.97
N PRO A 322 15.26 -7.46 23.41
CA PRO A 322 14.89 -8.75 22.84
C PRO A 322 13.44 -9.11 23.18
N GLY A 323 12.80 -9.84 22.28
CA GLY A 323 11.44 -10.33 22.50
C GLY A 323 10.78 -10.71 21.19
N HIS A 324 10.48 -9.71 20.35
CA HIS A 324 9.99 -9.96 18.99
C HIS A 324 11.07 -10.59 18.09
N THR A 325 12.28 -10.05 18.15
CA THR A 325 13.49 -10.67 17.60
C THR A 325 14.55 -10.76 18.71
N PRO A 326 15.58 -11.61 18.57
CA PRO A 326 16.61 -11.73 19.60
C PRO A 326 17.54 -10.51 19.66
N GLY A 327 17.72 -9.78 18.56
CA GLY A 327 18.61 -8.63 18.50
C GLY A 327 17.90 -7.29 18.22
N GLY A 328 16.61 -7.18 18.53
CA GLY A 328 15.86 -5.94 18.35
C GLY A 328 16.32 -4.83 19.31
N PHE A 329 16.21 -3.58 18.86
CA PHE A 329 16.57 -2.39 19.61
C PHE A 329 15.42 -1.38 19.71
N THR A 330 15.39 -0.69 20.84
CA THR A 330 14.58 0.49 21.08
C THR A 330 15.50 1.72 21.11
N PHE A 331 15.05 2.83 20.53
CA PHE A 331 15.81 4.09 20.51
C PHE A 331 15.12 5.15 21.35
N VAL A 332 15.89 5.87 22.17
CA VAL A 332 15.36 6.88 23.09
C VAL A 332 15.93 8.26 22.76
N LEU A 333 15.05 9.27 22.67
CA LEU A 333 15.39 10.67 22.45
C LEU A 333 14.93 11.51 23.63
N ASP A 334 15.86 12.28 24.22
CA ASP A 334 15.64 13.24 25.30
C ASP A 334 14.85 12.67 26.50
N GLU A 335 14.93 11.36 26.75
CA GLU A 335 14.11 10.62 27.73
C GLU A 335 12.59 10.82 27.62
N LYS A 336 12.13 11.40 26.51
CA LYS A 336 10.73 11.81 26.27
C LYS A 336 10.06 11.02 25.17
N TYR A 337 10.85 10.53 24.22
CA TYR A 337 10.37 9.80 23.05
C TYR A 337 11.09 8.47 22.94
N VAL A 338 10.32 7.40 22.81
CA VAL A 338 10.81 6.03 22.71
C VAL A 338 10.32 5.45 21.40
N PHE A 339 11.22 5.05 20.52
CA PHE A 339 10.92 4.34 19.28
C PHE A 339 11.10 2.86 19.54
N SER A 340 9.98 2.18 19.83
CA SER A 340 9.97 0.86 20.47
C SER A 340 10.20 -0.32 19.54
N GLY A 341 10.25 -0.08 18.22
CA GLY A 341 10.17 -1.16 17.25
C GLY A 341 8.93 -2.04 17.49
N ASP A 342 9.06 -3.33 17.19
CA ASP A 342 8.02 -4.34 17.40
C ASP A 342 8.01 -4.90 18.83
N ILE A 343 8.19 -4.06 19.85
CA ILE A 343 8.13 -4.50 21.26
C ILE A 343 6.78 -4.13 21.89
N LEU A 344 6.39 -2.86 21.76
CA LEU A 344 5.17 -2.32 22.33
C LEU A 344 4.44 -1.48 21.28
N PHE A 345 3.13 -1.71 21.16
CA PHE A 345 2.23 -1.00 20.25
C PHE A 345 1.19 -0.20 21.05
N LEU A 346 0.33 0.57 20.37
CA LEU A 346 -0.74 1.33 21.04
C LEU A 346 -1.75 0.41 21.71
N GLU A 347 -2.03 -0.72 21.07
CA GLU A 347 -3.12 -1.65 21.35
C GLU A 347 -2.65 -3.03 21.81
N GLY A 348 -1.34 -3.24 21.95
CA GLY A 348 -0.78 -4.56 22.21
C GLY A 348 0.74 -4.59 22.18
N ILE A 349 1.27 -5.76 21.86
CA ILE A 349 2.72 -6.05 21.87
C ILE A 349 3.13 -6.76 20.57
N GLY A 350 4.43 -6.76 20.29
CA GLY A 350 4.99 -7.55 19.20
C GLY A 350 4.87 -9.05 19.44
N ARG A 351 4.72 -9.81 18.35
CA ARG A 351 4.63 -11.27 18.47
C ARG A 351 6.01 -11.93 18.56
N PRO A 352 6.25 -12.86 19.49
CA PRO A 352 7.51 -13.60 19.58
C PRO A 352 7.59 -14.83 18.65
N ASP A 353 6.50 -15.16 17.93
CA ASP A 353 6.33 -16.44 17.23
C ASP A 353 6.85 -16.46 15.78
N LEU A 354 7.44 -15.37 15.29
CA LEU A 354 7.99 -15.28 13.93
C LEU A 354 9.38 -15.92 13.79
N ARG A 355 9.89 -16.52 14.87
CA ARG A 355 11.14 -17.29 14.95
C ARG A 355 10.90 -18.58 15.73
N ASP A 356 11.88 -19.49 15.70
CA ASP A 356 11.88 -20.66 16.57
C ASP A 356 12.09 -20.22 18.04
N ASN A 357 11.61 -21.00 19.02
CA ASN A 357 11.67 -20.71 20.47
C ASN A 357 10.73 -19.60 20.98
N ALA A 358 9.47 -19.61 20.53
CA ALA A 358 8.44 -18.63 20.92
C ALA A 358 8.30 -18.41 22.44
N GLU A 359 8.41 -19.46 23.26
CA GLU A 359 8.34 -19.34 24.74
C GLU A 359 9.49 -18.50 25.31
N GLN A 360 10.72 -18.75 24.87
CA GLN A 360 11.88 -17.99 25.31
C GLN A 360 11.76 -16.53 24.88
N PHE A 361 11.28 -16.30 23.66
CA PHE A 361 11.11 -14.96 23.12
C PHE A 361 9.99 -14.20 23.83
N ALA A 362 8.90 -14.88 24.20
CA ALA A 362 7.85 -14.32 25.05
C ALA A 362 8.39 -13.96 26.45
N ALA A 363 9.23 -14.80 27.05
CA ALA A 363 9.84 -14.51 28.35
C ALA A 363 10.77 -13.29 28.27
N ASN A 364 11.61 -13.21 27.23
CA ASN A 364 12.46 -12.05 26.97
C ASN A 364 11.62 -10.78 26.74
N LEU A 365 10.52 -10.89 25.98
CA LEU A 365 9.60 -9.78 25.73
C LEU A 365 8.99 -9.26 27.04
N TYR A 366 8.56 -10.17 27.92
CA TYR A 366 8.06 -9.82 29.24
C TYR A 366 9.10 -9.02 30.04
N ASP A 367 10.34 -9.51 30.09
CA ASP A 367 11.42 -8.85 30.83
C ASP A 367 11.78 -7.49 30.23
N THR A 368 11.83 -7.40 28.89
CA THR A 368 12.02 -6.13 28.17
C THR A 368 10.93 -5.12 28.52
N LEU A 369 9.67 -5.53 28.49
CA LEU A 369 8.54 -4.65 28.80
C LEU A 369 8.59 -4.17 30.25
N HIS A 370 8.70 -5.08 31.22
CA HIS A 370 8.57 -4.75 32.64
C HIS A 370 9.82 -4.11 33.25
N ASN A 371 11.00 -4.51 32.78
CA ASN A 371 12.27 -4.06 33.37
C ASN A 371 12.94 -2.93 32.58
N LYS A 372 12.52 -2.66 31.34
CA LYS A 372 13.07 -1.55 30.52
C LYS A 372 11.98 -0.56 30.13
N ILE A 373 11.00 -0.97 29.32
CA ILE A 373 10.05 -0.04 28.69
C ILE A 373 9.10 0.62 29.71
N LEU A 374 8.52 -0.14 30.63
CA LEU A 374 7.57 0.40 31.62
C LEU A 374 8.25 1.15 32.78
N LYS A 375 9.59 1.24 32.79
CA LYS A 375 10.38 1.99 33.78
C LYS A 375 10.58 3.46 33.39
N PHE A 376 10.30 3.84 32.15
CA PHE A 376 10.26 5.23 31.74
C PHE A 376 9.16 6.01 32.48
N GLY A 377 9.26 7.34 32.48
CA GLY A 377 8.26 8.23 33.08
C GLY A 377 6.88 8.10 32.41
N ASP A 378 5.81 8.30 33.18
CA ASP A 378 4.42 8.04 32.74
C ASP A 378 4.01 8.80 31.47
N GLU A 379 4.53 10.02 31.27
CA GLU A 379 4.25 10.90 30.13
C GLU A 379 5.13 10.64 28.89
N VAL A 380 6.09 9.72 28.97
CA VAL A 380 6.97 9.39 27.84
C VAL A 380 6.15 8.82 26.69
N LYS A 381 6.33 9.41 25.50
CA LYS A 381 5.62 9.00 24.28
C LYS A 381 6.36 7.83 23.63
N ILE A 382 5.63 6.75 23.35
CA ILE A 382 6.11 5.53 22.73
C ILE A 382 5.58 5.44 21.31
N PHE A 383 6.49 5.50 20.35
CA PHE A 383 6.27 5.42 18.92
C PHE A 383 6.58 4.00 18.43
N PRO A 384 5.55 3.22 18.04
CA PRO A 384 5.78 1.91 17.45
C PRO A 384 6.12 1.97 15.97
N THR A 385 6.55 0.83 15.44
CA THR A 385 6.73 0.53 14.01
C THR A 385 5.49 -0.02 13.33
N HIS A 386 4.45 -0.33 14.09
CA HIS A 386 3.19 -0.82 13.58
C HIS A 386 2.01 -0.28 14.40
N HIS A 387 0.90 -0.08 13.72
CA HIS A 387 -0.42 -0.18 14.30
C HIS A 387 -1.18 -1.21 13.47
N GLY A 388 -2.41 -1.54 13.86
CA GLY A 388 -3.26 -2.21 12.88
C GLY A 388 -4.69 -1.78 12.93
N GLU A 389 -5.56 -2.66 12.45
CA GLU A 389 -6.86 -2.24 11.94
C GLU A 389 -7.72 -1.65 13.06
N GLY A 390 -8.39 -0.54 12.76
CA GLY A 390 -9.27 0.17 13.68
C GLY A 390 -8.57 1.05 14.73
N VAL A 391 -7.24 0.96 14.87
CA VAL A 391 -6.48 1.88 15.74
C VAL A 391 -6.55 3.28 15.15
N LYS A 392 -6.97 4.24 15.96
CA LYS A 392 -7.10 5.62 15.54
C LYS A 392 -5.86 6.42 15.95
N PRO A 393 -5.29 7.23 15.06
CA PRO A 393 -4.25 8.17 15.44
C PRO A 393 -4.83 9.28 16.32
N THR A 394 -3.94 10.08 16.89
CA THR A 394 -4.28 11.41 17.43
C THR A 394 -4.92 12.31 16.36
N LYS A 395 -5.48 13.44 16.79
CA LYS A 395 -6.07 14.46 15.89
C LYS A 395 -5.11 14.93 14.78
N ASP A 396 -3.81 14.89 15.04
CA ASP A 396 -2.75 15.33 14.13
C ASP A 396 -2.27 14.18 13.22
N GLY A 397 -2.94 13.02 13.25
CA GLY A 397 -2.63 11.87 12.42
C GLY A 397 -1.41 11.07 12.89
N ILE A 398 -1.02 11.21 14.17
CA ILE A 398 0.15 10.54 14.75
C ILE A 398 -0.28 9.40 15.67
N PHE A 399 0.34 8.24 15.51
CA PHE A 399 0.21 7.05 16.32
C PHE A 399 1.32 6.99 17.37
N TYR A 400 0.97 7.21 18.63
CA TYR A 400 1.82 6.91 19.78
C TYR A 400 0.95 6.55 20.98
N THR A 401 1.52 5.85 21.95
CA THR A 401 0.94 5.71 23.30
C THR A 401 1.84 6.38 24.32
N THR A 402 1.40 6.49 25.57
CA THR A 402 2.25 6.89 26.69
C THR A 402 2.55 5.68 27.56
N VAL A 403 3.62 5.72 28.36
CA VAL A 403 3.89 4.66 29.35
C VAL A 403 2.68 4.45 30.26
N GLN A 404 2.05 5.53 30.73
CA GLN A 404 0.85 5.46 31.56
C GLN A 404 -0.30 4.69 30.89
N ASN A 405 -0.52 4.91 29.58
CA ASN A 405 -1.58 4.24 28.84
C ASN A 405 -1.20 2.80 28.50
N ALA A 406 0.06 2.54 28.16
CA ALA A 406 0.57 1.20 27.89
C ALA A 406 0.38 0.28 29.10
N LYS A 407 0.61 0.77 30.32
CA LYS A 407 0.37 0.01 31.58
C LYS A 407 -1.07 -0.50 31.75
N LYS A 408 -2.04 0.02 30.99
CA LYS A 408 -3.45 -0.43 31.03
C LYS A 408 -3.73 -1.59 30.07
N LEU A 409 -2.75 -2.01 29.27
CA LEU A 409 -2.91 -3.16 28.38
C LEU A 409 -3.05 -4.43 29.23
N PRO A 410 -4.13 -5.23 29.08
CA PRO A 410 -4.38 -6.35 29.98
C PRO A 410 -3.30 -7.45 29.95
N LEU A 411 -2.51 -7.52 28.87
CA LEU A 411 -1.35 -8.42 28.81
C LEU A 411 -0.25 -8.03 29.80
N LEU A 412 -0.09 -6.75 30.11
CA LEU A 412 0.97 -6.24 30.99
C LEU A 412 0.63 -6.35 32.48
N ASP A 413 -0.60 -6.77 32.82
CA ASP A 413 -1.01 -7.07 34.20
C ASP A 413 -0.72 -8.53 34.60
N LEU A 414 -0.39 -9.39 33.63
CA LEU A 414 -0.11 -10.80 33.85
C LEU A 414 1.26 -10.99 34.52
N ASN A 415 1.42 -12.04 35.32
CA ASN A 415 2.76 -12.50 35.69
C ASN A 415 3.45 -13.15 34.48
N GLN A 416 4.78 -13.37 34.56
CA GLN A 416 5.56 -13.88 33.44
C GLN A 416 5.05 -15.23 32.89
N SER A 417 4.67 -16.17 33.76
CA SER A 417 4.19 -17.49 33.33
C SER A 417 2.89 -17.38 32.55
N ASP A 418 1.93 -16.61 33.07
CA ASP A 418 0.64 -16.39 32.41
C ASP A 418 0.79 -15.59 31.12
N PHE A 419 1.69 -14.61 31.09
CA PHE A 419 2.03 -13.86 29.89
C PHE A 419 2.57 -14.77 28.79
N VAL A 420 3.58 -15.59 29.09
CA VAL A 420 4.20 -16.51 28.13
C VAL A 420 3.17 -17.48 27.59
N SER A 421 2.40 -18.13 28.48
CA SER A 421 1.35 -19.07 28.09
C SER A 421 0.32 -18.40 27.17
N LYS A 422 -0.14 -17.19 27.53
CA LYS A 422 -1.14 -16.45 26.75
C LYS A 422 -0.60 -16.04 25.39
N VAL A 423 0.59 -15.43 25.32
CA VAL A 423 1.17 -14.93 24.06
C VAL A 423 1.47 -16.07 23.10
N VAL A 424 2.00 -17.20 23.59
CA VAL A 424 2.30 -18.37 22.75
C VAL A 424 1.02 -19.07 22.28
N SER A 425 -0.07 -19.00 23.05
CA SER A 425 -1.37 -19.58 22.64
C SER A 425 -2.06 -18.85 21.48
N ILE A 426 -1.59 -17.66 21.09
CA ILE A 426 -2.22 -16.86 20.04
C ILE A 426 -1.82 -17.40 18.67
N THR A 427 -2.76 -18.09 18.01
CA THR A 427 -2.57 -18.73 16.70
C THR A 427 -2.81 -17.76 15.54
N THR A 428 -2.17 -16.60 15.54
CA THR A 428 -2.30 -15.70 14.39
C THR A 428 -1.44 -16.24 13.23
N PRO A 429 -1.98 -16.40 12.01
CA PRO A 429 -1.19 -16.90 10.90
C PRO A 429 0.05 -16.03 10.64
N ARG A 430 1.20 -16.67 10.40
CA ARG A 430 2.39 -15.95 9.93
C ARG A 430 2.10 -15.29 8.57
N PRO A 431 2.72 -14.13 8.26
CA PRO A 431 2.67 -13.59 6.91
C PRO A 431 3.19 -14.61 5.90
N MET A 432 2.55 -14.79 4.75
CA MET A 432 2.90 -15.87 3.80
C MET A 432 4.37 -15.79 3.33
N ASN A 433 4.85 -14.56 3.11
CA ASN A 433 6.17 -14.29 2.53
C ASN A 433 7.27 -13.97 3.56
N TYR A 434 6.99 -14.17 4.86
CA TYR A 434 7.88 -13.70 5.93
C TYR A 434 9.31 -14.21 5.82
N SER A 435 9.48 -15.50 5.46
CA SER A 435 10.79 -16.12 5.34
C SER A 435 11.62 -15.56 4.18
N ILE A 436 10.97 -15.14 3.08
CA ILE A 436 11.63 -14.49 1.95
C ILE A 436 12.01 -13.07 2.31
N ILE A 437 11.10 -12.33 2.95
CA ILE A 437 11.33 -10.95 3.41
C ILE A 437 12.53 -10.88 4.37
N ILE A 438 12.59 -11.76 5.36
CA ILE A 438 13.74 -11.82 6.30
C ILE A 438 15.05 -12.06 5.53
N LYS A 439 15.06 -12.97 4.55
CA LYS A 439 16.25 -13.26 3.76
C LYS A 439 16.70 -12.05 2.92
N ILE A 440 15.76 -11.30 2.37
CA ILE A 440 16.02 -10.05 1.64
C ILE A 440 16.59 -8.99 2.58
N ASN A 441 15.93 -8.74 3.72
CA ASN A 441 16.36 -7.75 4.71
C ASN A 441 17.74 -8.07 5.32
N LYS A 442 18.08 -9.37 5.43
CA LYS A 442 19.43 -9.82 5.78
C LYS A 442 20.48 -9.58 4.68
N GLY A 443 20.09 -9.21 3.47
CA GLY A 443 21.00 -9.14 2.32
C GLY A 443 21.43 -10.50 1.77
N THR A 444 20.70 -11.58 2.08
CA THR A 444 21.05 -12.94 1.61
C THR A 444 20.47 -13.29 0.24
N ILE A 445 19.38 -12.62 -0.16
CA ILE A 445 18.73 -12.78 -1.46
C ILE A 445 18.49 -11.37 -2.03
N PRO A 446 18.84 -11.11 -3.31
CA PRO A 446 18.51 -9.85 -3.95
C PRO A 446 17.02 -9.80 -4.33
N ILE A 447 16.47 -8.59 -4.39
CA ILE A 447 15.13 -8.32 -4.93
C ILE A 447 15.18 -7.07 -5.81
N SER A 448 14.40 -7.04 -6.88
CA SER A 448 14.21 -5.81 -7.66
C SER A 448 13.07 -4.97 -7.07
N PRO A 449 13.15 -3.63 -7.08
CA PRO A 449 12.10 -2.77 -6.52
C PRO A 449 10.70 -3.03 -7.08
N GLU A 450 10.61 -3.48 -8.34
CA GLU A 450 9.35 -3.80 -9.02
C GLU A 450 8.64 -5.04 -8.44
N GLN A 451 9.37 -5.92 -7.76
CA GLN A 451 8.82 -7.15 -7.15
C GLN A 451 8.27 -6.93 -5.74
N ILE A 452 8.67 -5.82 -5.09
CA ILE A 452 8.33 -5.54 -3.69
C ILE A 452 6.82 -5.36 -3.46
N PRO A 453 6.08 -4.60 -4.30
CA PRO A 453 4.64 -4.44 -4.12
C PRO A 453 3.89 -5.78 -4.05
N ASP A 454 4.29 -6.73 -4.89
CA ASP A 454 3.67 -8.06 -4.94
C ASP A 454 4.10 -8.95 -3.76
N LEU A 455 5.38 -8.87 -3.36
CA LEU A 455 5.89 -9.62 -2.20
C LEU A 455 5.20 -9.19 -0.90
N GLU A 456 4.87 -7.91 -0.78
CA GLU A 456 4.27 -7.33 0.42
C GLU A 456 2.74 -7.31 0.42
N MET A 457 2.09 -7.83 -0.63
CA MET A 457 0.64 -7.84 -0.75
C MET A 457 0.01 -8.70 0.37
N GLY A 458 -1.07 -8.18 0.97
CA GLY A 458 -1.79 -8.83 2.08
C GLY A 458 -1.83 -7.98 3.36
N PRO A 459 -2.57 -8.45 4.39
CA PRO A 459 -2.75 -7.74 5.64
C PRO A 459 -1.47 -7.74 6.49
N ASN A 460 -1.37 -6.77 7.40
CA ASN A 460 -0.38 -6.78 8.47
C ASN A 460 -0.76 -7.80 9.55
N ARG A 461 0.22 -8.58 9.99
CA ARG A 461 0.06 -9.61 11.01
C ARG A 461 1.19 -9.54 12.05
N CYS A 462 1.62 -8.36 12.50
CA CYS A 462 2.73 -8.21 13.47
C CYS A 462 2.28 -8.02 14.94
N SER A 463 1.02 -7.61 15.20
CA SER A 463 0.52 -7.36 16.56
C SER A 463 -0.15 -8.58 17.20
N VAL A 464 0.10 -8.79 18.50
CA VAL A 464 -0.76 -9.58 19.41
C VAL A 464 -1.72 -8.62 20.13
N ARG A 465 -3.02 -8.95 20.11
CA ARG A 465 -4.11 -8.20 20.77
C ARG A 465 -5.01 -9.15 21.56
N MET A 466 -5.78 -8.60 22.51
CA MET A 466 -6.89 -9.29 23.16
C MET A 466 -8.23 -8.80 22.63
#